data_AF-A0A960WYX8-F1
#
_entry.id   AF-A0A960WYX8-F1
#
_cell.length_a   1.000
_cell.length_b   1.000
_cell.length_c   1.000
_cell.angle_alpha   90.00
_cell.angle_beta   90.00
_cell.angle_gamma   90.00
#
_symmetry.space_group_name_H-M   'P 1'
#
loop_
_entity.id
_entity.type
_entity.pdbx_description
1 polymer ?
#
loop_
_entity_poly.entity_id
_entity_poly.type
_entity_poly.pdbx_seq_one_letter_code
_entity_poly.pdbx_strand_id
1 'polypeptide(L)' 'MTAAIETEQELIEEALSILSKNLPPHKVARLLSIWHIGKGDYLKDRDAEFAGEKVVSLFEKALQGQSE' A
#
# COMPACT_ATOMS: atom_id res chain seq x y z
N MET A 1 33.76 -18.32 5.88
CA MET A 1 32.38 -18.02 6.29
C MET A 1 31.77 -17.18 5.19
N THR A 2 30.79 -17.71 4.46
CA THR A 2 30.06 -16.96 3.45
C THR A 2 28.83 -16.42 4.17
N ALA A 3 28.80 -15.13 4.48
CA ALA A 3 27.58 -14.51 4.98
C ALA A 3 26.57 -14.55 3.83
N ALA A 4 25.45 -15.26 4.01
CA ALA A 4 24.32 -15.12 3.11
C ALA A 4 23.80 -13.69 3.33
N ILE A 5 24.06 -12.82 2.36
CA ILE A 5 23.54 -11.45 2.39
C ILE A 5 22.07 -11.55 2.01
N GLU A 6 21.22 -11.22 2.97
CA GLU A 6 19.78 -11.14 2.77
C GLU A 6 19.48 -10.11 1.68
N THR A 7 18.60 -10.48 0.75
CA THR A 7 18.20 -9.61 -0.34
C THR A 7 17.29 -8.50 0.20
N GLU A 8 17.24 -7.36 -0.51
CA GLU A 8 16.31 -6.28 -0.16
C GLU A 8 14.85 -6.75 -0.14
N GLN A 9 14.51 -7.73 -0.97
CA GLN A 9 13.18 -8.33 -1.04
C GLN A 9 12.84 -9.12 0.24
N GLU A 10 13.76 -9.95 0.70
CA GLU A 10 13.61 -10.73 1.95
C GLU A 10 13.44 -9.79 3.16
N LEU A 11 14.23 -8.71 3.21
CA LEU A 11 14.12 -7.68 4.24
C LEU A 11 12.75 -6.97 4.23
N ILE A 12 12.22 -6.65 3.04
CA ILE A 12 10.91 -6.01 2.89
C ILE A 12 9.78 -6.96 3.35
N GLU A 13 9.85 -8.23 3.00
CA GLU A 13 8.87 -9.24 3.40
C GLU A 13 8.85 -9.45 4.92
N GLU A 14 10.02 -9.50 5.55
CA GLU A 14 10.13 -9.58 7.01
C GLU A 14 9.52 -8.33 7.67
N ALA A 15 9.86 -7.13 7.18
CA ALA A 15 9.33 -5.89 7.72
C ALA A 15 7.79 -5.82 7.59
N LEU A 16 7.22 -6.22 6.45
CA LEU A 16 5.78 -6.28 6.24
C LEU A 16 5.10 -7.28 7.18
N SER A 17 5.73 -8.43 7.43
CA SER A 17 5.24 -9.45 8.37
C SER A 17 5.18 -8.91 9.80
N ILE A 18 6.23 -8.22 10.25
CA ILE A 18 6.28 -7.60 11.58
C ILE A 18 5.22 -6.51 11.71
N LEU A 19 5.11 -5.61 10.72
CA LEU A 19 4.15 -4.52 10.75
C LEU A 19 2.71 -5.05 10.78
N SER A 20 2.39 -6.07 9.97
CA SER A 20 1.04 -6.66 9.91
C SER A 20 0.64 -7.39 11.19
N LYS A 21 1.61 -7.92 11.95
CA LYS A 21 1.36 -8.54 13.27
C LYS A 21 1.11 -7.52 14.38
N ASN A 22 1.70 -6.32 14.28
CA ASN A 22 1.73 -5.36 15.37
C ASN A 22 0.85 -4.12 15.14
N LEU A 23 0.41 -3.87 13.91
CA LEU A 23 -0.39 -2.70 13.55
C LEU A 23 -1.70 -3.10 12.88
N PRO A 24 -2.79 -2.35 13.11
CA PRO A 24 -4.01 -2.55 12.37
C PRO A 24 -3.81 -2.25 10.87
N PRO A 25 -4.54 -2.92 9.95
CA PRO A 25 -4.31 -2.83 8.51
C PRO A 25 -4.27 -1.40 7.95
N HIS A 26 -5.15 -0.51 8.42
CA HIS A 26 -5.20 0.88 7.95
C HIS A 26 -3.93 1.69 8.30
N LYS A 27 -3.22 1.36 9.39
CA LYS A 27 -1.94 1.99 9.74
C LYS A 27 -0.81 1.47 8.88
N VAL A 28 -0.79 0.16 8.61
CA VAL A 28 0.20 -0.46 7.70
C VAL A 28 0.07 0.15 6.29
N ALA A 29 -1.14 0.21 5.74
CA ALA A 29 -1.39 0.81 4.43
C ALA A 29 -0.95 2.28 4.37
N ARG A 30 -1.27 3.09 5.39
CA ARG A 30 -0.83 4.48 5.47
C ARG A 30 0.70 4.61 5.56
N LEU A 31 1.35 3.76 6.35
CA LEU A 31 2.81 3.77 6.46
C LEU A 31 3.48 3.44 5.13
N LEU A 32 3.03 2.39 4.44
CA LEU A 32 3.57 2.02 3.12
C LEU A 32 3.38 3.14 2.10
N SER A 33 2.25 3.85 2.15
CA SER A 33 1.98 4.97 1.24
C SER A 33 2.95 6.15 1.39
N ILE A 34 3.51 6.38 2.58
CA ILE A 34 4.48 7.45 2.84
C ILE A 34 5.94 6.99 2.76
N TRP A 35 6.19 5.68 2.91
CA TRP A 35 7.54 5.12 2.90
C TRP A 35 8.04 4.85 1.47
N HIS A 36 7.16 4.88 0.47
CA HIS A 36 7.51 4.61 -0.93
C HIS A 36 8.24 3.26 -1.11
N ILE A 37 7.89 2.25 -0.31
CA ILE A 37 8.37 0.88 -0.54
C ILE A 37 7.75 0.41 -1.86
N GLY A 38 8.54 0.48 -2.93
CA GLY A 38 8.11 0.24 -4.31
C GLY A 38 8.62 1.33 -5.26
N LYS A 39 8.35 1.18 -6.56
CA LYS A 39 8.62 2.24 -7.54
C LYS A 39 7.44 3.21 -7.57
N GLY A 40 7.69 4.49 -7.31
CA GLY A 40 6.72 5.57 -7.52
C GLY A 40 6.23 6.26 -6.25
N ASP A 41 5.44 7.33 -6.44
CA ASP A 41 4.84 8.12 -5.37
C ASP A 41 3.34 7.82 -5.34
N TYR A 42 2.96 6.76 -4.62
CA TYR A 42 1.58 6.31 -4.55
C TYR A 42 0.60 7.42 -4.13
N LEU A 43 1.02 8.32 -3.23
CA LEU A 43 0.15 9.41 -2.79
C LEU A 43 -0.09 10.40 -3.92
N LYS A 44 0.96 10.78 -4.64
CA LYS A 44 0.85 11.63 -5.82
C LYS A 44 0.03 10.99 -6.94
N ASP A 45 0.26 9.70 -7.20
CA ASP A 45 -0.43 8.96 -8.26
C ASP A 45 -1.91 8.79 -7.94
N ARG A 46 -2.24 8.43 -6.68
CA ARG A 46 -3.63 8.39 -6.18
C ARG A 46 -4.32 9.75 -6.32
N ASP A 47 -3.66 10.83 -5.91
CA ASP A 47 -4.26 12.17 -5.93
C ASP A 47 -4.51 12.66 -7.37
N ALA A 48 -3.65 12.28 -8.31
CA ALA A 48 -3.85 12.55 -9.73
C ALA A 48 -5.00 11.73 -10.33
N GLU A 49 -5.03 10.41 -10.06
CA GLU A 49 -6.03 9.49 -10.60
C GLU A 49 -7.44 9.82 -10.12
N PHE A 50 -7.58 10.21 -8.85
CA PHE A 50 -8.88 10.51 -8.23
C PHE A 50 -9.15 12.03 -8.11
N ALA A 51 -8.49 12.84 -8.92
CA ALA A 51 -8.68 14.29 -8.91
C ALA A 51 -10.15 14.64 -9.22
N GLY A 52 -10.81 15.34 -8.27
CA GLY A 52 -12.21 15.74 -8.40
C GLY A 52 -13.23 14.68 -7.98
N GLU A 53 -12.79 13.47 -7.63
CA GLU A 53 -13.66 12.43 -7.06
C GLU A 53 -13.88 12.65 -5.55
N LYS A 54 -15.05 12.25 -5.07
CA LYS A 54 -15.37 12.22 -3.63
C LYS A 54 -15.40 10.78 -3.16
N VAL A 55 -15.08 10.54 -1.89
CA VAL A 55 -15.14 9.19 -1.30
C VAL A 55 -16.50 8.53 -1.54
N VAL A 56 -17.60 9.30 -1.47
CA VAL A 56 -18.96 8.80 -1.75
C VAL A 56 -19.13 8.36 -3.21
N SER A 57 -18.64 9.14 -4.19
CA SER A 57 -18.76 8.77 -5.61
C SER A 57 -17.93 7.52 -5.94
N LEU A 58 -16.74 7.40 -5.35
CA LEU A 58 -15.90 6.21 -5.50
C LEU A 58 -16.55 4.96 -4.92
N PHE A 59 -17.20 5.10 -3.76
CA PHE A 59 -17.91 4.00 -3.12
C PHE A 59 -19.12 3.53 -3.95
N GLU A 60 -19.92 4.45 -4.48
CA GLU A 60 -21.06 4.13 -5.35
C GLU A 60 -20.63 3.41 -6.64
N LYS A 61 -19.54 3.89 -7.27
CA LYS A 61 -18.96 3.23 -8.46
C LYS A 61 -18.48 1.80 -8.16
N ALA A 62 -17.83 1.60 -7.01
CA ALA A 62 -17.36 0.28 -6.60
C ALA A 62 -18.51 -0.71 -6.36
N LEU A 63 -19.64 -0.23 -5.82
CA LEU A 63 -20.84 -1.06 -5.66
C LEU A 63 -21.49 -1.43 -7.00
N GLN A 64 -21.52 -0.50 -7.97
CA GLN A 64 -22.05 -0.78 -9.30
C GLN A 64 -21.21 -1.85 -10.03
N GLY A 65 -19.88 -1.77 -9.93
CA GLY A 65 -18.98 -2.76 -10.56
C GLY A 65 -18.95 -4.15 -9.91
N GLN A 66 -19.56 -4.33 -8.72
CA GLN A 66 -19.69 -5.64 -8.07
C GLN A 66 -20.97 -6.41 -8.49
N SER A 67 -21.82 -5.80 -9.32
CA SER A 67 -23.08 -6.39 -9.80
C SER A 67 -22.99 -7.00 -11.21
N GLU A 68 -21.78 -7.05 -11.80
CA GLU A 68 -21.46 -7.78 -13.04
C GLU A 68 -20.71 -9.09 -12.72
#